data_AF-A0A661FYD5-F1
#
_entry.id   AF-A0A661FYD5-F1
#
_cell.length_a   1.000
_cell.length_b   1.000
_cell.length_c   1.000
_cell.angle_alpha   90.00
_cell.angle_beta   90.00
_cell.angle_gamma   90.00
#
_symmetry.space_group_name_H-M   'P 1'
#
loop_
_entity.id
_entity.type
_entity.pdbx_description
1 polymer ?
#
loop_
_entity_poly.entity_id
_entity_poly.type
_entity_poly.pdbx_seq_one_letter_code
_entity_poly.pdbx_strand_id
1 'polypeptide(L)'
;AIFAALTDADELSIWTDVDCIMSADPRKVPEAQVIDSLSYNEAMELAYFGATVLHPQALGPAIDNDIPITIRNSFDPQHPGSRISNDRQNGEEIKGITAIGDMSLINLEGSGMIGVPGTAERLFAALKKAGVSIALISQASSEHSICIAVPAELTERATNVITEEFSAELESGQIQSVDVSDTQSIVAVVGDGMAGSPGVAAKFFGNLSRAGINIRAIAQGSSERNISAVMKSADVTRALRAVHSGFYLSAKTISIGLIGPGIVGGALLDQIHSQARRLREQFNLDLRVRVIMRSKSMLLGDRRIDLGNWRDAVANADTEVDFAAFESHVHADHLPHAVIIDCTADQGVADRYAGWLERGIHIVTPNKKAFSGTQEYYETLRDSARSGNSHYFYETTVGAALPIIRTIRDLVDTGDRIRSIQGILSGTLAYLFNVYDGSRPFSKIVAEARESGYTEPDPRDDLSGMDVARKLTILARELGLSLEIGDFPVQNLVAEDLRDLSIDGFLSELSRYDEDILSLYKEACAEGKSLRYVARLTENGDASVGLEKVDKDHAFSNINLTDNIVQFVTDRYAANPLVVQGPGAGPEVTAGGVFGDLLKLAAYLGDGTQI
;
A
#
# COMPACT_ATOMS: atom_id res chain seq x y z
N ALA A 1 -8.31 14.50 -44.78
CA ALA A 1 -7.46 15.70 -44.61
C ALA A 1 -7.31 16.51 -45.89
N ILE A 2 -6.67 16.00 -46.96
CA ILE A 2 -6.45 16.78 -48.19
C ILE A 2 -7.74 17.38 -48.75
N PHE A 3 -8.79 16.58 -48.91
CA PHE A 3 -10.09 17.09 -49.37
C PHE A 3 -10.68 18.14 -48.42
N ALA A 4 -10.65 17.90 -47.11
CA ALA A 4 -11.15 18.85 -46.11
C ALA A 4 -10.43 20.21 -46.22
N ALA A 5 -9.11 20.21 -46.40
CA ALA A 5 -8.31 21.42 -46.62
C ALA A 5 -8.67 22.12 -47.94
N LEU A 6 -8.84 21.36 -49.04
CA LEU A 6 -9.19 21.92 -50.35
C LEU A 6 -10.62 22.49 -50.40
N THR A 7 -11.51 21.99 -49.54
CA THR A 7 -12.91 22.42 -49.47
C THR A 7 -13.19 23.43 -48.36
N ASP A 8 -12.18 23.83 -47.58
CA ASP A 8 -12.34 24.69 -46.40
C ASP A 8 -13.40 24.14 -45.43
N ALA A 9 -13.30 22.84 -45.12
CA ALA A 9 -14.29 22.17 -44.29
C ALA A 9 -14.19 22.60 -42.82
N ASP A 10 -15.34 22.77 -42.16
CA ASP A 10 -15.42 23.14 -40.74
C ASP A 10 -14.86 22.06 -39.80
N GLU A 11 -14.85 20.79 -40.21
CA GLU A 11 -14.39 19.64 -39.41
C GLU A 11 -14.00 18.45 -40.30
N LEU A 12 -13.04 17.64 -39.85
CA LEU A 12 -12.73 16.32 -40.39
C LEU A 12 -13.07 15.22 -39.37
N SER A 13 -14.10 14.42 -39.64
CA SER A 13 -14.35 13.21 -38.82
C SER A 13 -13.67 11.97 -39.40
N ILE A 14 -12.90 11.25 -38.59
CA ILE A 14 -12.28 9.97 -38.92
C ILE A 14 -13.06 8.87 -38.21
N TRP A 15 -13.70 7.99 -38.97
CA TRP A 15 -14.46 6.86 -38.47
C TRP A 15 -13.58 5.60 -38.42
N THR A 16 -13.49 4.98 -37.25
CA THR A 16 -12.62 3.82 -36.97
C THR A 16 -13.43 2.72 -36.27
N ASP A 17 -12.75 1.70 -35.75
CA ASP A 17 -13.29 0.63 -34.90
C ASP A 17 -13.13 0.89 -33.39
N VAL A 18 -12.68 2.09 -32.98
CA VAL A 18 -12.50 2.47 -31.58
C VAL A 18 -13.35 3.69 -31.21
N ASP A 19 -13.89 3.69 -29.98
CA ASP A 19 -14.77 4.74 -29.44
C ASP A 19 -14.09 6.11 -29.35
N CYS A 20 -12.79 6.11 -29.08
CA CYS A 20 -12.01 7.29 -28.74
C CYS A 20 -10.51 6.98 -28.68
N ILE A 21 -9.70 8.02 -28.54
CA ILE A 21 -8.29 7.91 -28.20
C ILE A 21 -8.19 7.67 -26.68
N MET A 22 -7.41 6.66 -26.29
CA MET A 22 -7.23 6.25 -24.90
C MET A 22 -5.93 6.83 -24.32
N SER A 23 -5.93 7.12 -23.02
CA SER A 23 -4.75 7.59 -22.26
C SER A 23 -3.59 6.58 -22.19
N ALA A 24 -3.84 5.30 -22.49
CA ALA A 24 -2.84 4.26 -22.72
C ALA A 24 -3.46 3.10 -23.53
N ASP A 25 -2.66 2.16 -24.05
CA ASP A 25 -3.19 0.95 -24.72
C ASP A 25 -4.03 0.12 -23.72
N PRO A 26 -5.36 0.02 -23.89
CA PRO A 26 -6.25 -0.63 -22.93
C PRO A 26 -5.99 -2.14 -22.78
N ARG A 27 -5.32 -2.77 -23.76
CA ARG A 27 -4.91 -4.19 -23.68
C ARG A 27 -3.77 -4.40 -22.70
N LYS A 28 -2.93 -3.38 -22.49
CA LYS A 28 -1.79 -3.41 -21.56
C LYS A 28 -2.14 -2.74 -20.22
N VAL A 29 -2.97 -1.71 -20.26
CA VAL A 29 -3.40 -0.90 -19.11
C VAL A 29 -4.93 -0.94 -19.00
N PRO A 30 -5.50 -1.88 -18.21
CA PRO A 30 -6.96 -2.02 -18.08
C PRO A 30 -7.70 -0.80 -17.52
N GLU A 31 -6.96 0.11 -16.85
CA GLU A 31 -7.49 1.33 -16.26
C GLU A 31 -7.36 2.55 -17.18
N ALA A 32 -6.98 2.35 -18.45
CA ALA A 32 -6.92 3.42 -19.44
C ALA A 32 -8.27 4.16 -19.55
N GLN A 33 -8.20 5.48 -19.46
CA GLN A 33 -9.33 6.41 -19.56
C GLN A 33 -9.44 6.97 -20.98
N VAL A 34 -10.67 7.33 -21.36
CA VAL A 34 -10.99 8.06 -22.60
C VAL A 34 -10.39 9.46 -22.55
N ILE A 35 -9.79 9.91 -23.65
CA ILE A 35 -9.34 11.30 -23.82
C ILE A 35 -10.39 12.05 -24.63
N ASP A 36 -11.09 13.00 -24.01
CA ASP A 36 -12.14 13.78 -24.70
C ASP A 36 -11.57 14.75 -25.73
N SER A 37 -10.42 15.38 -25.41
CA SER A 37 -9.80 16.35 -26.30
C SER A 37 -8.27 16.39 -26.21
N LEU A 38 -7.64 16.70 -27.36
CA LEU A 38 -6.19 16.76 -27.57
C LEU A 38 -5.82 17.97 -28.43
N SER A 39 -4.62 18.51 -28.19
CA SER A 39 -3.97 19.39 -29.16
C SER A 39 -3.44 18.60 -30.37
N TYR A 40 -3.25 19.27 -31.51
CA TYR A 40 -2.59 18.64 -32.67
C TYR A 40 -1.21 18.07 -32.32
N ASN A 41 -0.42 18.80 -31.53
CA ASN A 41 0.92 18.36 -31.15
C ASN A 41 0.88 17.14 -30.22
N GLU A 42 -0.04 17.08 -29.27
CA GLU A 42 -0.22 15.90 -28.41
C GLU A 42 -0.66 14.68 -29.22
N ALA A 43 -1.60 14.86 -30.16
CA ALA A 43 -2.05 13.79 -31.04
C ALA A 43 -0.91 13.26 -31.93
N MET A 44 -0.05 14.15 -32.46
CA MET A 44 1.12 13.75 -33.24
C MET A 44 2.14 12.95 -32.42
N GLU A 45 2.44 13.40 -31.19
CA GLU A 45 3.36 12.71 -30.29
C GLU A 45 2.82 11.32 -29.87
N LEU A 46 1.54 11.23 -29.50
CA LEU A 46 0.90 9.95 -29.19
C LEU A 46 0.91 9.00 -30.40
N ALA A 47 0.61 9.51 -31.59
CA ALA A 47 0.65 8.74 -32.84
C ALA A 47 2.05 8.22 -33.15
N TYR A 48 3.07 9.06 -33.00
CA TYR A 48 4.47 8.68 -33.23
C TYR A 48 4.92 7.56 -32.27
N PHE A 49 4.54 7.65 -30.99
CA PHE A 49 4.97 6.68 -29.98
C PHE A 49 4.03 5.48 -29.77
N GLY A 50 3.09 5.22 -30.69
CA GLY A 50 2.36 3.94 -30.73
C GLY A 50 0.84 4.00 -30.67
N ALA A 51 0.21 5.18 -30.68
CA ALA A 51 -1.24 5.28 -30.86
C ALA A 51 -1.61 4.99 -32.33
N THR A 52 -1.86 3.72 -32.64
CA THR A 52 -2.10 3.18 -34.00
C THR A 52 -3.31 3.76 -34.74
N VAL A 53 -4.13 4.58 -34.09
CA VAL A 53 -5.35 5.16 -34.66
C VAL A 53 -5.04 6.29 -35.65
N LEU A 54 -3.87 6.92 -35.54
CA LEU A 54 -3.49 8.10 -36.33
C LEU A 54 -2.11 7.94 -36.95
N HIS A 55 -1.97 8.37 -38.20
CA HIS A 55 -0.67 8.50 -38.85
C HIS A 55 -0.31 10.00 -38.95
N PRO A 56 0.84 10.47 -38.42
CA PRO A 56 1.16 11.91 -38.35
C PRO A 56 1.06 12.64 -39.70
N GLN A 57 1.52 12.00 -40.79
CA GLN A 57 1.47 12.59 -42.14
C GLN A 57 0.04 12.77 -42.67
N ALA A 58 -0.93 12.00 -42.17
CA ALA A 58 -2.33 12.13 -42.59
C ALA A 58 -3.01 13.36 -41.97
N LEU A 59 -2.46 13.93 -40.89
CA LEU A 59 -3.02 15.07 -40.17
C LEU A 59 -2.53 16.41 -40.73
N GLY A 60 -1.35 16.46 -41.36
CA GLY A 60 -0.70 17.69 -41.84
C GLY A 60 -1.63 18.70 -42.53
N PRO A 61 -2.37 18.31 -43.59
CA PRO A 61 -3.25 19.25 -44.29
C PRO A 61 -4.37 19.83 -43.41
N ALA A 62 -4.86 19.07 -42.43
CA ALA A 62 -5.86 19.56 -41.49
C ALA A 62 -5.23 20.50 -40.44
N ILE A 63 -4.01 20.21 -39.98
CA ILE A 63 -3.25 21.06 -39.06
C ILE A 63 -2.90 22.40 -39.71
N ASP A 64 -2.40 22.39 -40.95
CA ASP A 64 -1.97 23.60 -41.68
C ASP A 64 -3.12 24.59 -41.93
N ASN A 65 -4.37 24.09 -41.92
CA ASN A 65 -5.58 24.89 -42.13
C ASN A 65 -6.44 25.02 -40.85
N ASP A 66 -5.91 24.62 -39.68
CA ASP A 66 -6.61 24.67 -38.38
C ASP A 66 -7.99 23.99 -38.38
N ILE A 67 -8.14 22.89 -39.14
CA ILE A 67 -9.38 22.12 -39.27
C ILE A 67 -9.47 21.12 -38.12
N PRO A 68 -10.44 21.22 -37.21
CA PRO A 68 -10.62 20.27 -36.11
C PRO A 68 -10.86 18.85 -36.62
N ILE A 69 -10.32 17.86 -35.91
CA ILE A 69 -10.43 16.45 -36.27
C ILE A 69 -11.14 15.69 -35.16
N THR A 70 -12.17 14.90 -35.48
CA THR A 70 -12.87 14.07 -34.49
C THR A 70 -12.73 12.60 -34.82
N ILE A 71 -12.28 11.79 -33.85
CA ILE A 71 -12.21 10.34 -33.95
C ILE A 71 -13.52 9.74 -33.45
N ARG A 72 -14.18 8.91 -34.27
CA ARG A 72 -15.48 8.29 -33.94
C ARG A 72 -15.48 6.79 -34.24
N ASN A 73 -16.32 6.03 -33.55
CA ASN A 73 -16.52 4.61 -33.81
C ASN A 73 -17.65 4.34 -34.80
N SER A 74 -17.36 3.56 -35.84
CA SER A 74 -18.35 3.11 -36.82
C SER A 74 -19.39 2.14 -36.23
N PHE A 75 -19.03 1.44 -35.14
CA PHE A 75 -19.90 0.49 -34.42
C PHE A 75 -20.69 1.11 -33.27
N ASP A 76 -20.29 2.30 -32.78
CA ASP A 76 -21.06 3.10 -31.82
C ASP A 76 -21.14 4.58 -32.25
N PRO A 77 -22.07 4.91 -33.19
CA PRO A 77 -22.16 6.26 -33.73
C PRO A 77 -22.60 7.33 -32.73
N GLN A 78 -23.23 6.93 -31.61
CA GLN A 78 -23.71 7.85 -30.59
C GLN A 78 -22.61 8.32 -29.64
N HIS A 79 -21.50 7.57 -29.55
CA HIS A 79 -20.35 7.98 -28.75
C HIS A 79 -19.80 9.34 -29.24
N PRO A 80 -19.51 10.30 -28.35
CA PRO A 80 -19.07 11.64 -28.74
C PRO A 80 -17.71 11.64 -29.44
N GLY A 81 -16.84 10.67 -29.13
CA GLY A 81 -15.52 10.55 -29.71
C GLY A 81 -14.48 11.47 -29.07
N SER A 82 -13.26 11.48 -29.64
CA SER A 82 -12.17 12.37 -29.21
C SER A 82 -11.97 13.50 -30.22
N ARG A 83 -11.89 14.75 -29.74
CA ARG A 83 -11.69 15.93 -30.59
C ARG A 83 -10.24 16.42 -30.54
N ILE A 84 -9.63 16.67 -31.70
CA ILE A 84 -8.27 17.19 -31.86
C ILE A 84 -8.36 18.58 -32.48
N SER A 85 -7.80 19.58 -31.81
CA SER A 85 -7.86 20.99 -32.24
C SER A 85 -6.65 21.79 -31.72
N ASN A 86 -6.56 23.08 -32.05
CA ASN A 86 -5.52 23.94 -31.47
C ASN A 86 -5.87 24.46 -30.06
N ASP A 87 -7.14 24.33 -29.66
CA ASP A 87 -7.61 24.75 -28.34
C ASP A 87 -6.97 23.92 -27.22
N ARG A 88 -6.20 24.58 -26.36
CA ARG A 88 -5.73 24.00 -25.10
C ARG A 88 -6.88 23.98 -24.10
N GLN A 89 -7.36 22.80 -23.78
CA GLN A 89 -8.21 22.64 -22.60
C GLN A 89 -7.35 22.69 -21.33
N ASN A 90 -7.65 23.63 -20.44
CA ASN A 90 -7.02 23.71 -19.13
C ASN A 90 -7.53 22.55 -18.25
N GLY A 91 -6.63 21.73 -17.70
CA GLY A 91 -7.00 20.81 -16.62
C GLY A 91 -6.02 19.67 -16.33
N GLU A 92 -5.38 19.10 -17.36
CA GLU A 92 -4.54 17.89 -17.20
C GLU A 92 -3.08 18.17 -17.55
N GLU A 93 -2.15 17.80 -16.66
CA GLU A 93 -0.70 17.91 -16.91
C GLU A 93 -0.25 17.00 -18.05
N ILE A 94 -0.84 15.80 -18.16
CA ILE A 94 -0.52 14.82 -19.18
C ILE A 94 -1.79 14.34 -19.90
N LYS A 95 -1.69 13.98 -21.18
CA LYS A 95 -2.80 13.49 -22.02
C LYS A 95 -2.72 12.03 -22.39
N GLY A 96 -1.52 11.45 -22.42
CA GLY A 96 -1.41 10.02 -22.64
C GLY A 96 -0.03 9.47 -22.37
N ILE A 97 0.01 8.16 -22.25
CA ILE A 97 1.21 7.36 -22.00
C ILE A 97 1.22 6.25 -23.03
N THR A 98 2.33 6.11 -23.73
CA THR A 98 2.44 5.17 -24.84
C THR A 98 3.80 4.49 -24.83
N ALA A 99 3.92 3.41 -25.61
CA ALA A 99 5.17 2.70 -25.75
C ALA A 99 5.41 2.19 -27.17
N ILE A 100 6.66 2.29 -27.60
CA ILE A 100 7.17 1.65 -28.82
C ILE A 100 7.99 0.41 -28.39
N GLY A 101 7.61 -0.76 -28.90
CA GLY A 101 8.34 -2.01 -28.72
C GLY A 101 9.38 -2.27 -29.80
N ASP A 102 10.07 -3.40 -29.70
CA ASP A 102 10.97 -3.93 -30.73
C ASP A 102 12.06 -2.94 -31.17
N MET A 103 12.75 -2.37 -30.18
CA MET A 103 13.86 -1.42 -30.38
C MET A 103 15.20 -2.03 -29.94
N SER A 104 16.29 -1.50 -30.50
CA SER A 104 17.65 -1.69 -29.99
C SER A 104 18.27 -0.33 -29.69
N LEU A 105 19.08 -0.27 -28.63
CA LEU A 105 19.94 0.87 -28.34
C LEU A 105 21.32 0.64 -28.94
N ILE A 106 21.86 1.67 -29.59
CA ILE A 106 23.25 1.70 -30.06
C ILE A 106 23.93 2.88 -29.38
N ASN A 107 25.04 2.63 -28.69
CA ASN A 107 25.86 3.64 -28.02
C ASN A 107 27.20 3.77 -28.73
N LEU A 108 27.51 4.99 -29.17
CA LEU A 108 28.82 5.37 -29.67
C LEU A 108 29.53 6.16 -28.57
N GLU A 109 30.67 5.67 -28.08
CA GLU A 109 31.37 6.27 -26.94
C GLU A 109 32.88 6.38 -27.19
N GLY A 110 33.47 7.52 -26.78
CA GLY A 110 34.89 7.75 -26.97
C GLY A 110 35.40 9.04 -26.32
N SER A 111 36.54 8.94 -25.63
CA SER A 111 37.24 10.11 -25.07
C SER A 111 37.76 11.06 -26.15
N GLY A 112 38.03 10.54 -27.36
CA GLY A 112 38.42 11.33 -28.52
C GLY A 112 37.29 12.15 -29.14
N MET A 113 36.04 11.96 -28.71
CA MET A 113 34.89 12.74 -29.17
C MET A 113 34.72 14.07 -28.42
N ILE A 114 35.35 14.22 -27.24
CA ILE A 114 35.16 15.40 -26.38
C ILE A 114 35.71 16.65 -27.06
N GLY A 115 34.81 17.59 -27.36
CA GLY A 115 35.16 18.90 -27.93
C GLY A 115 35.60 18.86 -29.39
N VAL A 116 35.38 17.73 -30.09
CA VAL A 116 35.61 17.57 -31.53
C VAL A 116 34.28 17.76 -32.27
N PRO A 117 34.05 18.91 -32.93
CA PRO A 117 32.80 19.15 -33.65
C PRO A 117 32.63 18.17 -34.82
N GLY A 118 31.39 17.73 -35.07
CA GLY A 118 31.02 17.00 -36.28
C GLY A 118 30.85 15.49 -36.12
N THR A 119 31.14 14.91 -34.95
CA THR A 119 30.91 13.48 -34.70
C THR A 119 29.43 13.12 -34.82
N ALA A 120 28.55 13.91 -34.18
CA ALA A 120 27.11 13.73 -34.30
C ALA A 120 26.61 13.90 -35.75
N GLU A 121 27.12 14.89 -36.48
CA GLU A 121 26.79 15.12 -37.89
C GLU A 121 27.12 13.88 -38.75
N ARG A 122 28.34 13.35 -38.62
CA ARG A 122 28.79 12.15 -39.35
C ARG A 122 27.92 10.94 -39.03
N LEU A 123 27.66 10.70 -37.75
CA LEU A 123 26.80 9.60 -37.30
C LEU A 123 25.42 9.66 -37.96
N PHE A 124 24.74 10.80 -37.87
CA PHE A 124 23.39 10.96 -38.43
C PHE A 124 23.39 10.96 -39.97
N ALA A 125 24.44 11.50 -40.61
CA ALA A 125 24.58 11.47 -42.06
C ALA A 125 24.74 10.03 -42.60
N ALA A 126 25.56 9.22 -41.93
CA ALA A 126 25.78 7.82 -42.29
C ALA A 126 24.48 7.01 -42.18
N LEU A 127 23.78 7.15 -41.05
CA LEU A 127 22.49 6.48 -40.82
C LEU A 127 21.42 6.91 -41.83
N LYS A 128 21.32 8.21 -42.14
CA LYS A 128 20.39 8.74 -43.16
C LYS A 128 20.69 8.16 -44.55
N LYS A 129 21.96 8.09 -44.96
CA LYS A 129 22.36 7.50 -46.25
C LYS A 129 22.00 6.02 -46.32
N ALA A 130 22.05 5.33 -45.18
CA ALA A 130 21.59 3.96 -45.03
C ALA A 130 20.08 3.83 -44.80
N GLY A 131 19.28 4.90 -44.88
CA GLY A 131 17.83 4.82 -44.67
C GLY A 131 17.43 4.26 -43.30
N VAL A 132 18.29 4.41 -42.28
CA VAL A 132 17.99 4.00 -40.91
C VAL A 132 17.25 5.13 -40.21
N SER A 133 15.99 4.86 -39.83
CA SER A 133 15.20 5.81 -39.04
C SER A 133 15.54 5.67 -37.55
N ILE A 134 15.77 6.81 -36.90
CA ILE A 134 16.08 6.88 -35.47
C ILE A 134 14.82 7.31 -34.73
N ALA A 135 14.45 6.58 -33.69
CA ALA A 135 13.25 6.87 -32.90
C ALA A 135 13.53 7.78 -31.70
N LEU A 136 14.71 7.65 -31.10
CA LEU A 136 15.11 8.41 -29.92
C LEU A 136 16.61 8.67 -29.96
N ILE A 137 17.01 9.86 -29.50
CA ILE A 137 18.41 10.27 -29.35
C ILE A 137 18.60 10.68 -27.88
N SER A 138 19.64 10.16 -27.25
CA SER A 138 20.07 10.50 -25.89
C SER A 138 21.57 10.80 -25.93
N GLN A 139 21.95 12.04 -25.68
CA GLN A 139 23.33 12.50 -25.79
C GLN A 139 23.72 13.32 -24.56
N ALA A 140 24.95 13.09 -24.07
CA ALA A 140 25.52 13.86 -22.97
C ALA A 140 26.15 15.15 -23.51
N SER A 141 26.08 16.26 -22.75
CA SER A 141 26.50 17.60 -23.21
C SER A 141 27.94 17.73 -23.72
N SER A 142 28.81 16.76 -23.43
CA SER A 142 30.21 16.70 -23.89
C SER A 142 30.41 16.03 -25.26
N GLU A 143 29.35 15.50 -25.88
CA GLU A 143 29.42 14.59 -27.06
C GLU A 143 30.25 13.31 -26.83
N HIS A 144 30.67 13.02 -25.59
CA HIS A 144 31.45 11.82 -25.25
C HIS A 144 30.71 10.51 -25.54
N SER A 145 29.38 10.54 -25.45
CA SER A 145 28.50 9.41 -25.71
C SER A 145 27.27 9.90 -26.45
N ILE A 146 26.96 9.21 -27.55
CA ILE A 146 25.74 9.40 -28.33
C ILE A 146 25.02 8.06 -28.37
N CYS A 147 23.86 8.01 -27.72
CA CYS A 147 22.99 6.85 -27.70
C CYS A 147 21.78 7.10 -28.61
N ILE A 148 21.49 6.12 -29.47
CA ILE A 148 20.33 6.15 -30.37
C ILE A 148 19.48 4.91 -30.19
N ALA A 149 18.16 5.06 -30.33
CA ALA A 149 17.23 3.94 -30.44
C ALA A 149 16.80 3.76 -31.89
N VAL A 150 16.96 2.55 -32.42
CA VAL A 150 16.54 2.16 -33.77
C VAL A 150 15.60 0.95 -33.73
N PRO A 151 14.70 0.77 -34.71
CA PRO A 151 13.92 -0.45 -34.83
C PRO A 151 14.83 -1.67 -34.87
N ALA A 152 14.46 -2.74 -34.15
CA ALA A 152 15.30 -3.94 -33.99
C ALA A 152 15.68 -4.60 -35.33
N GLU A 153 14.80 -4.51 -36.33
CA GLU A 153 15.06 -5.00 -37.69
C GLU A 153 16.17 -4.23 -38.44
N LEU A 154 16.48 -3.01 -38.00
CA LEU A 154 17.51 -2.14 -38.59
C LEU A 154 18.84 -2.18 -37.83
N THR A 155 18.92 -2.88 -36.69
CA THR A 155 20.07 -2.86 -35.77
C THR A 155 21.36 -3.27 -36.46
N GLU A 156 21.39 -4.41 -37.16
CA GLU A 156 22.59 -4.90 -37.84
C GLU A 156 23.08 -3.90 -38.89
N ARG A 157 22.15 -3.35 -39.68
CA ARG A 157 22.45 -2.35 -40.71
C ARG A 157 23.02 -1.07 -40.08
N ALA A 158 22.41 -0.59 -39.01
CA ALA A 158 22.85 0.61 -38.30
C ALA A 158 24.26 0.43 -37.73
N THR A 159 24.51 -0.67 -36.99
CA THR A 159 25.81 -0.97 -36.39
C THR A 159 26.91 -1.10 -37.43
N ASN A 160 26.66 -1.79 -38.55
CA ASN A 160 27.64 -1.94 -39.63
C ASN A 160 28.03 -0.59 -40.25
N VAL A 161 27.04 0.26 -40.53
CA VAL A 161 27.26 1.60 -41.11
C VAL A 161 28.02 2.52 -40.16
N ILE A 162 27.71 2.47 -38.85
CA ILE A 162 28.43 3.24 -37.83
C ILE A 162 29.88 2.76 -37.71
N THR A 163 30.08 1.45 -37.66
CA THR A 163 31.41 0.84 -37.53
C THR A 163 32.29 1.16 -38.74
N GLU A 164 31.71 1.16 -39.95
CA GLU A 164 32.42 1.53 -41.17
C GLU A 164 32.80 3.03 -41.19
N GLU A 165 31.84 3.91 -40.86
CA GLU A 165 32.04 5.37 -40.83
C GLU A 165 33.09 5.83 -39.83
N PHE A 166 33.22 5.13 -38.69
CA PHE A 166 34.12 5.46 -37.58
C PHE A 166 35.30 4.47 -37.43
N SER A 167 35.61 3.70 -38.47
CA SER A 167 36.65 2.66 -38.44
C SER A 167 38.04 3.19 -38.04
N ALA A 168 38.45 4.36 -38.55
CA ALA A 168 39.74 4.96 -38.23
C ALA A 168 39.84 5.42 -36.77
N GLU A 169 38.75 5.97 -36.22
CA GLU A 169 38.66 6.41 -34.83
C GLU A 169 38.62 5.23 -33.86
N LEU A 170 37.97 4.13 -34.25
CA LEU A 170 37.99 2.87 -33.52
C LEU A 170 39.39 2.25 -33.48
N GLU A 171 40.07 2.17 -34.64
CA GLU A 171 41.44 1.64 -34.73
C GLU A 171 42.46 2.47 -33.95
N SER A 172 42.31 3.80 -33.95
CA SER A 172 43.18 4.71 -33.20
C SER A 172 42.82 4.85 -31.72
N GLY A 173 41.74 4.22 -31.26
CA GLY A 173 41.26 4.26 -29.88
C GLY A 173 40.64 5.60 -29.46
N GLN A 174 40.31 6.46 -30.41
CA GLN A 174 39.58 7.71 -30.17
C GLN A 174 38.11 7.46 -29.84
N ILE A 175 37.53 6.45 -30.49
CA ILE A 175 36.23 5.84 -30.15
C ILE A 175 36.52 4.47 -29.54
N GLN A 176 35.90 4.19 -28.39
CA GLN A 176 36.16 2.98 -27.61
C GLN A 176 35.30 1.80 -28.07
N SER A 177 34.02 2.05 -28.34
CA SER A 177 33.07 1.01 -28.71
C SER A 177 31.85 1.54 -29.47
N VAL A 178 31.23 0.63 -30.22
CA VAL A 178 29.87 0.74 -30.73
C VAL A 178 29.06 -0.36 -30.05
N ASP A 179 28.44 -0.05 -28.92
CA ASP A 179 27.75 -1.04 -28.10
C ASP A 179 26.28 -1.16 -28.50
N VAL A 180 25.81 -2.40 -28.65
CA VAL A 180 24.41 -2.70 -28.98
C VAL A 180 23.72 -3.34 -27.78
N SER A 181 22.54 -2.85 -27.45
CA SER A 181 21.64 -3.46 -26.49
C SER A 181 20.30 -3.76 -27.15
N ASP A 182 20.06 -5.02 -27.47
CA ASP A 182 18.81 -5.48 -28.07
C ASP A 182 17.67 -5.60 -27.06
N THR A 183 16.45 -5.86 -27.56
CA THR A 183 15.25 -6.12 -26.75
C THR A 183 14.89 -4.96 -25.82
N GLN A 184 14.88 -3.75 -26.38
CA GLN A 184 14.50 -2.53 -25.69
C GLN A 184 13.11 -2.06 -26.13
N SER A 185 12.49 -1.24 -25.29
CA SER A 185 11.25 -0.53 -25.57
C SER A 185 11.35 0.90 -25.04
N ILE A 186 10.65 1.81 -25.69
CA ILE A 186 10.56 3.22 -25.30
C ILE A 186 9.19 3.42 -24.67
N VAL A 187 9.13 4.00 -23.48
CA VAL A 187 7.89 4.49 -22.86
C VAL A 187 7.93 6.00 -22.85
N ALA A 188 6.85 6.63 -23.29
CA ALA A 188 6.73 8.08 -23.39
C ALA A 188 5.47 8.57 -22.67
N VAL A 189 5.60 9.72 -22.01
CA VAL A 189 4.48 10.51 -21.47
C VAL A 189 4.33 11.75 -22.32
N VAL A 190 3.08 12.05 -22.72
CA VAL A 190 2.76 13.14 -23.64
C VAL A 190 1.71 14.07 -23.03
N GLY A 191 1.93 15.38 -23.12
CA GLY A 191 0.98 16.40 -22.69
C GLY A 191 1.54 17.83 -22.79
N ASP A 192 0.74 18.75 -23.32
CA ASP A 192 1.06 20.19 -23.39
C ASP A 192 1.16 20.83 -22.00
N GLY A 193 0.40 20.31 -21.03
CA GLY A 193 0.38 20.78 -19.65
C GLY A 193 1.65 20.49 -18.86
N MET A 194 2.57 19.68 -19.40
CA MET A 194 3.85 19.37 -18.75
C MET A 194 4.83 20.55 -18.81
N ALA A 195 4.74 21.37 -19.86
CA ALA A 195 5.70 22.44 -20.11
C ALA A 195 5.64 23.51 -19.02
N GLY A 196 6.75 23.72 -18.31
CA GLY A 196 6.82 24.65 -17.20
C GLY A 196 6.14 24.18 -15.91
N SER A 197 5.66 22.92 -15.86
CA SER A 197 5.05 22.30 -14.66
C SER A 197 6.09 21.49 -13.88
N PRO A 198 6.58 22.00 -12.73
CA PRO A 198 7.58 21.29 -11.94
C PRO A 198 7.03 19.96 -11.40
N GLY A 199 7.89 18.94 -11.34
CA GLY A 199 7.57 17.66 -10.70
C GLY A 199 7.05 16.58 -11.65
N VAL A 200 6.59 16.91 -12.85
CA VAL A 200 6.10 15.92 -13.83
C VAL A 200 7.19 14.89 -14.20
N ALA A 201 8.39 15.37 -14.54
CA ALA A 201 9.53 14.49 -14.83
C ALA A 201 9.92 13.63 -13.61
N ALA A 202 9.95 14.23 -12.42
CA ALA A 202 10.25 13.52 -11.18
C ALA A 202 9.21 12.44 -10.87
N LYS A 203 7.93 12.72 -11.14
CA LYS A 203 6.82 11.78 -11.00
C LYS A 203 6.93 10.64 -12.00
N PHE A 204 7.24 10.92 -13.27
CA PHE A 204 7.46 9.90 -14.29
C PHE A 204 8.58 8.91 -13.89
N PHE A 205 9.77 9.43 -13.60
CA PHE A 205 10.91 8.60 -13.22
C PHE A 205 10.75 7.95 -11.85
N GLY A 206 10.09 8.63 -10.90
CA GLY A 206 9.77 8.09 -9.58
C GLY A 206 8.85 6.88 -9.64
N ASN A 207 7.82 6.92 -10.50
CA ASN A 207 6.94 5.77 -10.70
C ASN A 207 7.66 4.57 -11.35
N LEU A 208 8.55 4.81 -12.30
CA LEU A 208 9.40 3.74 -12.87
C LEU A 208 10.34 3.14 -11.81
N SER A 209 10.95 3.98 -10.98
CA SER A 209 11.85 3.54 -9.91
C SER A 209 11.13 2.72 -8.83
N ARG A 210 9.95 3.18 -8.37
CA ARG A 210 9.10 2.45 -7.40
C ARG A 210 8.67 1.08 -7.93
N ALA A 211 8.48 0.96 -9.24
CA ALA A 211 8.17 -0.31 -9.90
C ALA A 211 9.42 -1.20 -10.13
N GLY A 212 10.60 -0.81 -9.65
CA GLY A 212 11.84 -1.57 -9.80
C GLY A 212 12.35 -1.64 -11.25
N ILE A 213 12.03 -0.64 -12.07
CA ILE A 213 12.40 -0.62 -13.50
C ILE A 213 13.65 0.23 -13.70
N ASN A 214 14.66 -0.36 -14.33
CA ASN A 214 15.90 0.34 -14.67
C ASN A 214 15.78 1.11 -15.99
N ILE A 215 16.10 2.41 -15.96
CA ILE A 215 16.10 3.29 -17.14
C ILE A 215 17.47 3.23 -17.82
N ARG A 216 17.50 3.02 -19.13
CA ARG A 216 18.72 2.90 -19.95
C ARG A 216 19.11 4.20 -20.64
N ALA A 217 18.13 4.92 -21.14
CA ALA A 217 18.32 6.21 -21.83
C ALA A 217 17.08 7.07 -21.61
N ILE A 218 17.24 8.38 -21.73
CA ILE A 218 16.15 9.36 -21.56
C ILE A 218 16.19 10.37 -22.70
N ALA A 219 15.02 10.89 -23.08
CA ALA A 219 14.93 12.01 -24.01
C ALA A 219 13.78 12.93 -23.62
N GLN A 220 14.01 14.24 -23.68
CA GLN A 220 13.00 15.28 -23.55
C GLN A 220 13.36 16.42 -24.49
N GLY A 221 12.42 16.82 -25.34
CA GLY A 221 12.59 17.98 -26.22
C GLY A 221 12.41 19.30 -25.46
N SER A 222 12.87 20.41 -26.04
CA SER A 222 12.72 21.75 -25.46
C SER A 222 11.26 22.24 -25.34
N SER A 223 10.32 21.56 -26.01
CA SER A 223 8.90 21.80 -25.85
C SER A 223 8.34 21.26 -24.53
N GLU A 224 9.10 20.40 -23.84
CA GLU A 224 8.72 19.70 -22.61
C GLU A 224 7.43 18.85 -22.70
N ARG A 225 6.83 18.73 -23.89
CA ARG A 225 5.58 17.98 -24.17
C ARG A 225 5.74 16.47 -24.14
N ASN A 226 6.97 15.98 -24.27
CA ASN A 226 7.26 14.56 -24.29
C ASN A 226 8.47 14.28 -23.40
N ILE A 227 8.30 13.33 -22.48
CA ILE A 227 9.38 12.71 -21.73
C ILE A 227 9.39 11.23 -22.06
N SER A 228 10.52 10.75 -22.56
CA SER A 228 10.70 9.36 -22.99
C SER A 228 11.81 8.68 -22.19
N ALA A 229 11.60 7.41 -21.86
CA ALA A 229 12.56 6.55 -21.18
C ALA A 229 12.69 5.21 -21.92
N VAL A 230 13.92 4.76 -22.10
CA VAL A 230 14.23 3.45 -22.70
C VAL A 230 14.47 2.42 -21.60
N MET A 231 13.91 1.22 -21.76
CA MET A 231 14.00 0.12 -20.81
C MET A 231 13.94 -1.23 -21.53
N LYS A 232 14.18 -2.33 -20.79
CA LYS A 232 14.04 -3.68 -21.36
C LYS A 232 12.58 -3.94 -21.76
N SER A 233 12.37 -4.61 -22.89
CA SER A 233 11.01 -4.91 -23.37
C SER A 233 10.18 -5.73 -22.39
N ALA A 234 10.80 -6.57 -21.56
CA ALA A 234 10.12 -7.33 -20.51
C ALA A 234 9.44 -6.43 -19.45
N ASP A 235 9.93 -5.20 -19.26
CA ASP A 235 9.43 -4.26 -18.25
C ASP A 235 8.33 -3.33 -18.79
N VAL A 236 8.08 -3.29 -20.10
CA VAL A 236 7.26 -2.25 -20.75
C VAL A 236 5.82 -2.22 -20.24
N THR A 237 5.19 -3.39 -20.03
CA THR A 237 3.81 -3.46 -19.54
C THR A 237 3.70 -2.98 -18.10
N ARG A 238 4.67 -3.36 -17.26
CA ARG A 238 4.76 -2.89 -15.87
C ARG A 238 5.03 -1.38 -15.82
N ALA A 239 5.88 -0.87 -16.71
CA ALA A 239 6.17 0.56 -16.84
C ALA A 239 4.94 1.38 -17.21
N LEU A 240 4.24 0.97 -18.28
CA LEU A 240 3.00 1.62 -18.72
C LEU A 240 1.98 1.67 -17.59
N ARG A 241 1.80 0.55 -16.88
CA ARG A 241 0.88 0.46 -15.73
C ARG A 241 1.29 1.36 -14.57
N ALA A 242 2.55 1.32 -14.16
CA ALA A 242 3.05 2.13 -13.05
C ALA A 242 2.96 3.63 -13.34
N VAL A 243 3.36 4.04 -14.55
CA VAL A 243 3.29 5.44 -14.97
C VAL A 243 1.84 5.89 -15.13
N HIS A 244 0.98 5.07 -15.75
CA HIS A 244 -0.44 5.40 -15.89
C HIS A 244 -1.12 5.50 -14.55
N SER A 245 -0.86 4.56 -13.65
CA SER A 245 -1.34 4.64 -12.27
C SER A 245 -0.84 5.89 -11.56
N GLY A 246 0.40 6.32 -11.79
CA GLY A 246 0.93 7.50 -11.13
C GLY A 246 0.23 8.79 -11.56
N PHE A 247 -0.16 8.90 -12.84
CA PHE A 247 -0.74 10.12 -13.40
C PHE A 247 -2.27 10.13 -13.48
N TYR A 248 -2.91 9.00 -13.78
CA TYR A 248 -4.36 8.90 -14.03
C TYR A 248 -5.13 8.21 -12.91
N LEU A 249 -4.51 7.23 -12.24
CA LEU A 249 -5.08 6.74 -11.01
C LEU A 249 -4.68 7.72 -9.91
N SER A 250 -5.56 7.88 -8.93
CA SER A 250 -5.12 8.59 -7.73
C SER A 250 -3.88 7.90 -7.19
N ALA A 251 -2.86 8.70 -6.85
CA ALA A 251 -1.68 8.26 -6.10
C ALA A 251 -2.04 7.52 -4.80
N LYS A 252 -3.30 7.52 -4.38
CA LYS A 252 -3.82 6.83 -3.19
C LYS A 252 -4.77 5.68 -3.53
N THR A 253 -4.52 4.94 -4.60
CA THR A 253 -5.26 3.69 -4.81
C THR A 253 -4.61 2.57 -4.02
N ILE A 254 -5.34 1.98 -3.08
CA ILE A 254 -4.83 0.89 -2.23
C ILE A 254 -5.64 -0.38 -2.51
N SER A 255 -4.95 -1.41 -2.98
CA SER A 255 -5.47 -2.76 -3.12
C SER A 255 -5.54 -3.45 -1.76
N ILE A 256 -6.72 -3.92 -1.35
CA ILE A 256 -6.96 -4.49 -0.03
C ILE A 256 -7.35 -5.97 -0.17
N GLY A 257 -6.59 -6.84 0.50
CA GLY A 257 -6.99 -8.20 0.79
C GLY A 257 -7.39 -8.34 2.26
N LEU A 258 -8.65 -8.66 2.55
CA LEU A 258 -9.12 -8.90 3.91
C LEU A 258 -9.12 -10.41 4.20
N ILE A 259 -8.49 -10.81 5.30
CA ILE A 259 -8.54 -12.17 5.84
C ILE A 259 -9.38 -12.15 7.12
N GLY A 260 -10.40 -13.00 7.18
CA GLY A 260 -11.28 -13.09 8.35
C GLY A 260 -12.40 -12.05 8.37
N PRO A 261 -13.41 -12.15 7.49
CA PRO A 261 -14.61 -11.28 7.50
C PRO A 261 -15.59 -11.68 8.64
N GLY A 262 -15.05 -11.95 9.83
CA GLY A 262 -15.83 -12.25 11.03
C GLY A 262 -16.43 -10.98 11.64
N ILE A 263 -16.49 -10.93 12.97
CA ILE A 263 -17.12 -9.82 13.69
C ILE A 263 -16.39 -8.49 13.42
N VAL A 264 -15.06 -8.44 13.60
CA VAL A 264 -14.26 -7.22 13.37
C VAL A 264 -14.08 -6.95 11.88
N GLY A 265 -13.68 -7.96 11.10
CA GLY A 265 -13.45 -7.79 9.65
C GLY A 265 -14.71 -7.39 8.90
N GLY A 266 -15.89 -7.89 9.30
CA GLY A 266 -17.17 -7.48 8.73
C GLY A 266 -17.54 -6.03 9.05
N ALA A 267 -17.38 -5.60 10.30
CA ALA A 267 -17.57 -4.20 10.69
C ALA A 267 -16.62 -3.26 9.93
N LEU A 268 -15.37 -3.68 9.72
CA LEU A 268 -14.41 -2.92 8.91
C LEU A 268 -14.87 -2.74 7.45
N LEU A 269 -15.34 -3.82 6.81
CA LEU A 269 -15.85 -3.73 5.43
C LEU A 269 -17.04 -2.75 5.33
N ASP A 270 -17.93 -2.75 6.32
CA ASP A 270 -19.06 -1.81 6.36
C ASP A 270 -18.60 -0.37 6.57
N GLN A 271 -17.60 -0.14 7.45
CA GLN A 271 -17.01 1.17 7.65
C GLN A 271 -16.32 1.68 6.39
N ILE A 272 -15.55 0.85 5.69
CA ILE A 272 -14.93 1.17 4.40
C ILE A 272 -16.01 1.54 3.37
N HIS A 273 -17.08 0.75 3.26
CA HIS A 273 -18.19 1.02 2.35
C HIS A 273 -18.83 2.39 2.62
N SER A 274 -19.14 2.69 3.88
CA SER A 274 -19.78 3.95 4.29
C SER A 274 -18.94 5.18 3.98
N GLN A 275 -17.61 5.06 4.02
CA GLN A 275 -16.68 6.17 3.82
C GLN A 275 -16.11 6.26 2.40
N ALA A 276 -16.28 5.24 1.56
CA ALA A 276 -15.65 5.13 0.25
C ALA A 276 -15.88 6.37 -0.63
N ARG A 277 -17.12 6.90 -0.65
CA ARG A 277 -17.45 8.10 -1.42
C ARG A 277 -16.72 9.35 -0.89
N ARG A 278 -16.76 9.58 0.43
CA ARG A 278 -16.10 10.73 1.07
C ARG A 278 -14.58 10.69 0.85
N LEU A 279 -13.97 9.52 1.03
CA LEU A 279 -12.53 9.33 0.85
C LEU A 279 -12.10 9.61 -0.59
N ARG A 280 -12.88 9.16 -1.57
CA ARG A 280 -12.61 9.41 -2.99
C ARG A 280 -12.79 10.88 -3.37
N GLU A 281 -13.89 11.52 -2.96
CA GLU A 281 -14.21 12.90 -3.35
C GLU A 281 -13.34 13.94 -2.63
N GLN A 282 -13.09 13.78 -1.33
CA GLN A 282 -12.42 14.81 -0.51
C GLN A 282 -10.91 14.58 -0.36
N PHE A 283 -10.48 13.32 -0.36
CA PHE A 283 -9.08 12.96 -0.08
C PHE A 283 -8.38 12.32 -1.26
N ASN A 284 -9.09 12.15 -2.38
CA ASN A 284 -8.62 11.39 -3.54
C ASN A 284 -8.13 9.98 -3.12
N LEU A 285 -8.72 9.35 -2.10
CA LEU A 285 -8.31 8.04 -1.58
C LEU A 285 -9.24 6.94 -2.10
N ASP A 286 -8.69 6.00 -2.88
CA ASP A 286 -9.45 4.90 -3.49
C ASP A 286 -9.07 3.57 -2.83
N LEU A 287 -9.84 3.20 -1.80
CA LEU A 287 -9.72 1.91 -1.12
C LEU A 287 -10.46 0.84 -1.92
N ARG A 288 -9.72 -0.12 -2.48
CA ARG A 288 -10.25 -1.21 -3.32
C ARG A 288 -10.12 -2.54 -2.59
N VAL A 289 -11.21 -3.01 -1.99
CA VAL A 289 -11.27 -4.40 -1.50
C VAL A 289 -11.33 -5.33 -2.70
N ARG A 290 -10.28 -6.13 -2.91
CA ARG A 290 -10.14 -7.02 -4.07
C ARG A 290 -10.25 -8.49 -3.69
N VAL A 291 -9.90 -8.83 -2.46
CA VAL A 291 -10.06 -10.19 -1.94
C VAL A 291 -10.69 -10.15 -0.55
N ILE A 292 -11.66 -11.03 -0.32
CA ILE A 292 -12.14 -11.36 1.03
C ILE A 292 -11.98 -12.86 1.23
N MET A 293 -11.16 -13.27 2.19
CA MET A 293 -10.84 -14.67 2.47
C MET A 293 -11.40 -15.14 3.81
N ARG A 294 -12.10 -16.28 3.78
CA ARG A 294 -12.55 -17.05 4.95
C ARG A 294 -11.63 -18.26 5.17
N SER A 295 -11.94 -19.06 6.18
CA SER A 295 -11.20 -20.30 6.47
C SER A 295 -11.30 -21.38 5.40
N LYS A 296 -12.32 -21.35 4.53
CA LYS A 296 -12.57 -22.39 3.52
C LYS A 296 -12.78 -21.90 2.09
N SER A 297 -13.04 -20.61 1.90
CA SER A 297 -13.22 -20.02 0.57
C SER A 297 -12.71 -18.59 0.52
N MET A 298 -12.51 -18.08 -0.69
CA MET A 298 -12.19 -16.68 -0.95
C MET A 298 -13.07 -16.10 -2.06
N LEU A 299 -13.36 -14.81 -1.96
CA LEU A 299 -14.04 -14.04 -3.00
C LEU A 299 -13.01 -13.14 -3.69
N LEU A 300 -12.90 -13.24 -5.02
CA LEU A 300 -12.01 -12.43 -5.84
C LEU A 300 -12.83 -11.43 -6.66
N GLY A 301 -12.56 -10.13 -6.52
CA GLY A 301 -13.14 -9.08 -7.36
C GLY A 301 -12.18 -8.71 -8.48
N ASP A 302 -12.64 -8.68 -9.74
CA ASP A 302 -11.82 -8.34 -10.91
C ASP A 302 -11.16 -6.96 -10.76
N ARG A 303 -11.96 -5.89 -10.63
CA ARG A 303 -11.48 -4.55 -10.25
C ARG A 303 -11.62 -4.26 -8.75
N ARG A 304 -12.79 -4.57 -8.19
CA ARG A 304 -13.14 -4.43 -6.77
C ARG A 304 -14.34 -5.31 -6.44
N ILE A 305 -14.48 -5.69 -5.17
CA ILE A 305 -15.68 -6.32 -4.62
C ILE A 305 -16.71 -5.22 -4.31
N ASP A 306 -17.97 -5.48 -4.65
CA ASP A 306 -19.07 -4.61 -4.23
C ASP A 306 -19.33 -4.81 -2.73
N LEU A 307 -19.04 -3.77 -1.95
CA LEU A 307 -19.26 -3.78 -0.51
C LEU A 307 -20.72 -3.53 -0.11
N GLY A 308 -21.62 -3.22 -1.05
CA GLY A 308 -23.06 -3.15 -0.77
C GLY A 308 -23.68 -4.52 -0.50
N ASN A 309 -23.10 -5.59 -1.05
CA ASN A 309 -23.63 -6.96 -0.97
C ASN A 309 -22.56 -8.01 -0.61
N TRP A 310 -21.43 -7.59 -0.04
CA TRP A 310 -20.27 -8.46 0.17
C TRP A 310 -20.57 -9.70 1.00
N ARG A 311 -21.50 -9.62 1.97
CA ARG A 311 -21.88 -10.75 2.83
C ARG A 311 -22.45 -11.91 2.03
N ASP A 312 -23.38 -11.61 1.13
CA ASP A 312 -24.00 -12.61 0.27
C ASP A 312 -23.00 -13.13 -0.77
N ALA A 313 -22.19 -12.24 -1.35
CA ALA A 313 -21.16 -12.63 -2.31
C ALA A 313 -20.13 -13.59 -1.70
N VAL A 314 -19.70 -13.33 -0.46
CA VAL A 314 -18.75 -14.17 0.29
C VAL A 314 -19.40 -15.48 0.77
N ALA A 315 -20.69 -15.48 1.08
CA ALA A 315 -21.42 -16.70 1.45
C ALA A 315 -21.56 -17.67 0.27
N ASN A 316 -21.66 -17.14 -0.96
CA ASN A 316 -21.80 -17.92 -2.20
C ASN A 316 -20.47 -18.10 -2.95
N ALA A 317 -19.34 -17.73 -2.35
CA ALA A 317 -18.03 -17.87 -2.98
C ALA A 317 -17.53 -19.32 -2.91
N ASP A 318 -17.32 -19.93 -4.07
CA ASP A 318 -16.87 -21.33 -4.21
C ASP A 318 -15.35 -21.47 -4.49
N THR A 319 -14.61 -20.36 -4.60
CA THR A 319 -13.16 -20.43 -4.83
C THR A 319 -12.47 -20.92 -3.57
N GLU A 320 -11.73 -22.03 -3.68
CA GLU A 320 -10.96 -22.61 -2.57
C GLU A 320 -9.87 -21.65 -2.07
N VAL A 321 -9.47 -21.79 -0.81
CA VAL A 321 -8.40 -20.99 -0.21
C VAL A 321 -7.06 -21.33 -0.85
N ASP A 322 -6.44 -20.33 -1.47
CA ASP A 322 -5.08 -20.39 -1.97
C ASP A 322 -4.38 -19.07 -1.63
N PHE A 323 -3.40 -19.13 -0.72
CA PHE A 323 -2.63 -17.96 -0.30
C PHE A 323 -1.79 -17.36 -1.43
N ALA A 324 -1.23 -18.18 -2.33
CA ALA A 324 -0.42 -17.66 -3.43
C ALA A 324 -1.30 -16.92 -4.45
N ALA A 325 -2.49 -17.45 -4.75
CA ALA A 325 -3.47 -16.78 -5.59
C ALA A 325 -4.02 -15.51 -4.92
N PHE A 326 -4.30 -15.56 -3.61
CA PHE A 326 -4.70 -14.40 -2.80
C PHE A 326 -3.66 -13.29 -2.90
N GLU A 327 -2.39 -13.61 -2.64
CA GLU A 327 -1.27 -12.67 -2.69
C GLU A 327 -1.13 -12.03 -4.08
N SER A 328 -1.12 -12.86 -5.13
CA SER A 328 -1.00 -12.38 -6.51
C SER A 328 -2.16 -11.48 -6.92
N HIS A 329 -3.37 -11.73 -6.42
CA HIS A 329 -4.54 -10.92 -6.75
C HIS A 329 -4.54 -9.59 -6.01
N VAL A 330 -4.12 -9.58 -4.74
CA VAL A 330 -3.96 -8.36 -3.93
C VAL A 330 -2.83 -7.50 -4.47
N HIS A 331 -1.68 -8.10 -4.80
CA HIS A 331 -0.49 -7.41 -5.30
C HIS A 331 -0.43 -7.42 -6.84
N ALA A 332 -1.46 -6.88 -7.49
CA ALA A 332 -1.50 -6.81 -8.95
C ALA A 332 -0.62 -5.69 -9.50
N ASP A 333 0.14 -5.96 -10.56
CA ASP A 333 1.12 -5.04 -11.18
C ASP A 333 0.59 -3.65 -11.59
N HIS A 334 -0.73 -3.52 -11.75
CA HIS A 334 -1.37 -2.27 -12.16
C HIS A 334 -1.86 -1.41 -10.99
N LEU A 335 -1.68 -1.86 -9.75
CA LEU A 335 -2.00 -1.11 -8.55
C LEU A 335 -0.71 -0.77 -7.80
N PRO A 336 -0.53 0.49 -7.38
CA PRO A 336 0.75 0.97 -6.84
C PRO A 336 1.00 0.47 -5.42
N HIS A 337 -0.06 0.19 -4.66
CA HIS A 337 -0.01 -0.15 -3.25
C HIS A 337 -0.94 -1.31 -2.93
N ALA A 338 -0.44 -2.23 -2.08
CA ALA A 338 -1.17 -3.41 -1.65
C ALA A 338 -1.09 -3.56 -0.13
N VAL A 339 -2.21 -3.86 0.51
CA VAL A 339 -2.29 -4.11 1.95
C VAL A 339 -3.10 -5.37 2.21
N ILE A 340 -2.60 -6.20 3.12
CA ILE A 340 -3.33 -7.32 3.69
C ILE A 340 -3.82 -6.91 5.07
N ILE A 341 -5.12 -7.05 5.29
CA ILE A 341 -5.77 -6.80 6.56
C ILE A 341 -6.16 -8.12 7.18
N ASP A 342 -5.44 -8.54 8.22
CA ASP A 342 -5.69 -9.80 8.91
C ASP A 342 -6.53 -9.57 10.16
N CYS A 343 -7.84 -9.80 10.08
CA CYS A 343 -8.75 -9.72 11.21
C CYS A 343 -8.95 -11.08 11.92
N THR A 344 -7.99 -12.00 11.82
CA THR A 344 -8.03 -13.30 12.50
C THR A 344 -7.21 -13.31 13.79
N ALA A 345 -7.26 -14.45 14.51
CA ALA A 345 -6.35 -14.78 15.60
C ALA A 345 -5.47 -16.01 15.24
N ASP A 346 -5.30 -16.26 13.94
CA ASP A 346 -4.66 -17.46 13.41
C ASP A 346 -3.13 -17.30 13.36
N GLN A 347 -2.40 -18.31 13.82
CA GLN A 347 -0.94 -18.31 13.80
C GLN A 347 -0.39 -18.54 12.39
N GLY A 348 -0.99 -19.44 11.61
CA GLY A 348 -0.53 -19.76 10.26
C GLY A 348 -0.72 -18.62 9.26
N VAL A 349 -1.68 -17.71 9.52
CA VAL A 349 -1.79 -16.42 8.81
C VAL A 349 -0.68 -15.47 9.27
N ALA A 350 -0.50 -15.32 10.58
CA ALA A 350 0.54 -14.45 11.16
C ALA A 350 1.94 -14.82 10.67
N ASP A 351 2.26 -16.12 10.56
CA ASP A 351 3.57 -16.63 10.14
C ASP A 351 3.96 -16.18 8.71
N ARG A 352 2.98 -15.80 7.88
CA ARG A 352 3.20 -15.37 6.48
C ARG A 352 3.58 -13.90 6.35
N TYR A 353 3.44 -13.10 7.41
CA TYR A 353 3.61 -11.66 7.36
C TYR A 353 4.98 -11.23 6.82
N ALA A 354 6.06 -11.88 7.27
CA ALA A 354 7.42 -11.59 6.81
C ALA A 354 7.55 -11.71 5.27
N GLY A 355 7.01 -12.79 4.69
CA GLY A 355 7.05 -13.02 3.25
C GLY A 355 6.22 -12.01 2.45
N TRP A 356 5.11 -11.53 3.00
CA TRP A 356 4.32 -10.46 2.38
C TRP A 356 5.03 -9.11 2.44
N LEU A 357 5.62 -8.78 3.59
CA LEU A 357 6.36 -7.53 3.78
C LEU A 357 7.57 -7.43 2.86
N GLU A 358 8.35 -8.51 2.69
CA GLU A 358 9.48 -8.57 1.75
C GLU A 358 9.10 -8.30 0.30
N ARG A 359 7.86 -8.63 -0.08
CA ARG A 359 7.33 -8.42 -1.43
C ARG A 359 6.74 -7.03 -1.64
N GLY A 360 6.81 -6.15 -0.64
CA GLY A 360 6.24 -4.81 -0.72
C GLY A 360 4.76 -4.72 -0.32
N ILE A 361 4.17 -5.79 0.24
CA ILE A 361 2.76 -5.80 0.67
C ILE A 361 2.69 -5.32 2.12
N HIS A 362 1.92 -4.28 2.37
CA HIS A 362 1.70 -3.72 3.70
C HIS A 362 0.78 -4.62 4.54
N ILE A 363 0.82 -4.47 5.86
CA ILE A 363 -0.02 -5.24 6.79
C ILE A 363 -0.76 -4.30 7.74
N VAL A 364 -2.04 -4.55 7.96
CA VAL A 364 -2.80 -3.91 9.05
C VAL A 364 -3.56 -4.99 9.81
N THR A 365 -3.45 -5.03 11.14
CA THR A 365 -3.95 -6.22 11.85
C THR A 365 -4.28 -5.99 13.33
N PRO A 366 -5.42 -6.50 13.82
CA PRO A 366 -5.66 -6.73 15.25
C PRO A 366 -5.04 -8.03 15.77
N ASN A 367 -4.41 -8.85 14.92
CA ASN A 367 -3.84 -10.13 15.30
C ASN A 367 -2.56 -9.96 16.13
N LYS A 368 -2.61 -10.42 17.39
CA LYS A 368 -1.50 -10.30 18.34
C LYS A 368 -0.36 -11.29 18.09
N LYS A 369 -0.62 -12.38 17.36
CA LYS A 369 0.27 -13.55 17.29
C LYS A 369 1.67 -13.20 16.76
N ALA A 370 1.75 -12.43 15.69
CA ALA A 370 3.02 -11.97 15.10
C ALA A 370 3.84 -11.13 16.09
N PHE A 371 3.16 -10.27 16.87
CA PHE A 371 3.80 -9.29 17.75
C PHE A 371 3.95 -9.76 19.20
N SER A 372 3.44 -10.94 19.55
CA SER A 372 3.67 -11.61 20.84
C SER A 372 4.34 -12.98 20.68
N GLY A 373 4.88 -13.30 19.49
CA GLY A 373 5.58 -14.55 19.18
C GLY A 373 7.00 -14.58 19.73
N THR A 374 7.96 -15.21 19.04
CA THR A 374 9.38 -15.14 19.42
C THR A 374 9.98 -13.78 19.08
N GLN A 375 11.05 -13.40 19.77
CA GLN A 375 11.82 -12.20 19.48
C GLN A 375 12.46 -12.26 18.07
N GLU A 376 12.95 -13.44 17.68
CA GLU A 376 13.52 -13.69 16.35
C GLU A 376 12.51 -13.41 15.23
N TYR A 377 11.26 -13.87 15.39
CA TYR A 377 10.22 -13.60 14.39
C TYR A 377 9.88 -12.10 14.32
N TYR A 378 9.84 -11.41 15.46
CA TYR A 378 9.60 -9.96 15.50
C TYR A 378 10.70 -9.16 14.79
N GLU A 379 11.96 -9.55 14.97
CA GLU A 379 13.10 -8.96 14.25
C GLU A 379 13.01 -9.24 12.75
N THR A 380 12.63 -10.47 12.38
CA THR A 380 12.38 -10.85 10.98
C THR A 380 11.33 -9.93 10.34
N LEU A 381 10.19 -9.68 11.01
CA LEU A 381 9.16 -8.76 10.51
C LEU A 381 9.71 -7.35 10.23
N ARG A 382 10.56 -6.84 11.13
CA ARG A 382 11.17 -5.51 10.99
C ARG A 382 12.12 -5.44 9.80
N ASP A 383 12.91 -6.48 9.60
CA ASP A 383 13.88 -6.55 8.51
C ASP A 383 13.19 -6.78 7.16
N SER A 384 12.18 -7.64 7.12
CA SER A 384 11.31 -7.85 5.95
C SER A 384 10.57 -6.58 5.53
N ALA A 385 10.07 -5.79 6.48
CA ALA A 385 9.42 -4.51 6.19
C ALA A 385 10.40 -3.50 5.56
N ARG A 386 11.65 -3.45 6.07
CA ARG A 386 12.69 -2.58 5.53
C ARG A 386 13.13 -3.01 4.13
N SER A 387 13.35 -4.31 3.91
CA SER A 387 13.83 -4.83 2.63
C SER A 387 12.80 -4.67 1.51
N GLY A 388 11.52 -4.88 1.82
CA GLY A 388 10.41 -4.72 0.87
C GLY A 388 9.89 -3.29 0.74
N ASN A 389 10.44 -2.31 1.47
CA ASN A 389 9.91 -0.94 1.55
C ASN A 389 8.40 -0.91 1.88
N SER A 390 8.00 -1.75 2.85
CA SER A 390 6.62 -1.94 3.28
C SER A 390 6.43 -1.52 4.73
N HIS A 391 5.18 -1.56 5.19
CA HIS A 391 4.78 -1.06 6.49
C HIS A 391 3.80 -2.03 7.12
N TYR A 392 3.85 -2.15 8.45
CA TYR A 392 2.86 -2.90 9.21
C TYR A 392 2.31 -2.05 10.36
N PHE A 393 1.01 -2.13 10.59
CA PHE A 393 0.30 -1.42 11.64
C PHE A 393 -0.57 -2.39 12.45
N TYR A 394 -0.57 -2.21 13.77
CA TYR A 394 -1.14 -3.16 14.71
C TYR A 394 -1.61 -2.47 16.00
N GLU A 395 -2.07 -1.21 15.90
CA GLU A 395 -2.54 -0.41 17.05
C GLU A 395 -3.59 -1.20 17.84
N THR A 396 -4.48 -1.87 17.11
CA THR A 396 -5.60 -2.63 17.67
C THR A 396 -5.24 -3.91 18.41
N THR A 397 -3.96 -4.29 18.45
CA THR A 397 -3.50 -5.42 19.26
C THR A 397 -3.54 -5.13 20.76
N VAL A 398 -3.44 -3.86 21.17
CA VAL A 398 -3.48 -3.44 22.58
C VAL A 398 -4.46 -2.28 22.77
N GLY A 399 -5.59 -2.54 23.41
CA GLY A 399 -6.56 -1.49 23.74
C GLY A 399 -7.59 -1.18 22.64
N ALA A 400 -7.80 -2.08 21.67
CA ALA A 400 -8.72 -1.87 20.55
C ALA A 400 -8.40 -0.55 19.81
N ALA A 401 -9.32 0.41 19.74
CA ALA A 401 -9.06 1.68 19.05
C ALA A 401 -8.28 2.71 19.88
N LEU A 402 -7.95 2.40 21.14
CA LEU A 402 -7.18 3.32 21.97
C LEU A 402 -5.77 3.49 21.37
N PRO A 403 -5.24 4.72 21.31
CA PRO A 403 -3.94 5.00 20.70
C PRO A 403 -2.78 4.64 21.64
N ILE A 404 -2.69 3.38 22.07
CA ILE A 404 -1.69 2.90 23.03
C ILE A 404 -0.30 2.81 22.39
N ILE A 405 -0.17 2.09 21.28
CA ILE A 405 1.09 1.88 20.56
C ILE A 405 1.57 3.21 19.99
N ARG A 406 0.66 3.98 19.38
CA ARG A 406 0.97 5.33 18.92
C ARG A 406 1.47 6.24 20.04
N THR A 407 0.84 6.21 21.21
CA THR A 407 1.32 7.03 22.35
C THR A 407 2.74 6.65 22.74
N ILE A 408 3.08 5.35 22.78
CA ILE A 408 4.45 4.90 23.05
C ILE A 408 5.41 5.44 21.99
N ARG A 409 5.08 5.29 20.71
CA ARG A 409 5.90 5.78 19.60
C ARG A 409 6.11 7.29 19.64
N ASP A 410 5.05 8.06 19.83
CA ASP A 410 5.13 9.53 19.89
C ASP A 410 6.01 9.98 21.09
N LEU A 411 5.95 9.30 22.23
CA LEU A 411 6.81 9.57 23.39
C LEU A 411 8.27 9.22 23.09
N VAL A 412 8.55 8.02 22.58
CA VAL A 412 9.91 7.53 22.32
C VAL A 412 10.57 8.30 21.17
N ASP A 413 9.87 8.50 20.04
CA ASP A 413 10.40 9.14 18.84
C ASP A 413 10.69 10.64 19.07
N THR A 414 9.95 11.29 19.99
CA THR A 414 10.26 12.67 20.42
C THR A 414 11.33 12.76 21.51
N GLY A 415 11.95 11.62 21.88
CA GLY A 415 13.05 11.55 22.84
C GLY A 415 12.64 11.59 24.31
N ASP A 416 11.38 11.29 24.65
CA ASP A 416 11.00 11.01 26.04
C ASP A 416 11.47 9.60 26.46
N ARG A 417 11.53 9.34 27.77
CA ARG A 417 11.86 8.02 28.32
C ARG A 417 10.71 7.51 29.17
N ILE A 418 10.08 6.43 28.73
CA ILE A 418 9.03 5.75 29.48
C ILE A 418 9.68 4.94 30.60
N ARG A 419 9.37 5.28 31.85
CA ARG A 419 9.88 4.62 33.06
C ARG A 419 9.08 3.40 33.43
N SER A 420 7.75 3.48 33.29
CA SER A 420 6.87 2.34 33.50
C SER A 420 5.57 2.48 32.73
N ILE A 421 5.04 1.33 32.31
CA ILE A 421 3.69 1.17 31.77
C ILE A 421 2.93 0.27 32.74
N GLN A 422 1.72 0.70 33.10
CA GLN A 422 0.77 -0.13 33.84
C GLN A 422 -0.56 -0.13 33.10
N GLY A 423 -1.34 -1.20 33.18
CA GLY A 423 -2.66 -1.19 32.58
C GLY A 423 -3.59 -2.32 32.98
N ILE A 424 -4.89 -2.04 32.87
CA ILE A 424 -5.94 -3.05 32.84
C ILE A 424 -6.27 -3.27 31.37
N LEU A 425 -5.87 -4.44 30.85
CA LEU A 425 -5.85 -4.71 29.41
C LEU A 425 -6.89 -5.73 28.95
N SER A 426 -7.69 -6.27 29.87
CA SER A 426 -8.79 -7.21 29.58
C SER A 426 -10.12 -6.64 30.07
N GLY A 427 -11.06 -6.45 29.14
CA GLY A 427 -12.41 -5.99 29.46
C GLY A 427 -13.18 -6.98 30.33
N THR A 428 -12.98 -8.28 30.11
CA THR A 428 -13.56 -9.36 30.93
C THR A 428 -13.08 -9.27 32.37
N LEU A 429 -11.76 -9.21 32.59
CA LEU A 429 -11.18 -9.14 33.93
C LEU A 429 -11.49 -7.79 34.60
N ALA A 430 -11.53 -6.69 33.83
CA ALA A 430 -12.00 -5.40 34.31
C ALA A 430 -13.43 -5.52 34.86
N TYR A 431 -14.35 -6.11 34.09
CA TYR A 431 -15.74 -6.31 34.50
C TYR A 431 -15.82 -7.11 35.80
N LEU A 432 -15.19 -8.29 35.85
CA LEU A 432 -15.26 -9.19 37.00
C LEU A 432 -14.79 -8.50 38.29
N PHE A 433 -13.68 -7.78 38.27
CA PHE A 433 -13.13 -7.13 39.47
C PHE A 433 -13.71 -5.73 39.76
N ASN A 434 -14.45 -5.14 38.82
CA ASN A 434 -15.22 -3.92 39.06
C ASN A 434 -16.56 -4.21 39.72
N VAL A 435 -17.23 -5.30 39.35
CA VAL A 435 -18.52 -5.70 39.96
C VAL A 435 -18.35 -6.49 41.26
N TYR A 436 -17.16 -7.05 41.50
CA TYR A 436 -16.91 -7.84 42.71
C TYR A 436 -16.82 -6.96 43.96
N ASP A 437 -17.80 -7.11 44.85
CA ASP A 437 -17.92 -6.43 46.14
C ASP A 437 -17.78 -7.37 47.35
N GLY A 438 -17.47 -8.65 47.09
CA GLY A 438 -17.37 -9.70 48.11
C GLY A 438 -18.70 -10.17 48.70
N SER A 439 -19.85 -9.65 48.25
CA SER A 439 -21.18 -10.07 48.73
C SER A 439 -21.67 -11.35 48.05
N ARG A 440 -21.23 -11.59 46.81
CA ARG A 440 -21.58 -12.74 45.97
C ARG A 440 -20.34 -13.58 45.66
N PRO A 441 -20.47 -14.90 45.46
CA PRO A 441 -19.33 -15.74 45.07
C PRO A 441 -18.77 -15.33 43.69
N PHE A 442 -17.44 -15.37 43.53
CA PHE A 442 -16.76 -14.97 42.29
C PHE A 442 -17.17 -15.86 41.12
N SER A 443 -17.31 -17.17 41.36
CA SER A 443 -17.79 -18.18 40.41
C SER A 443 -19.14 -17.83 39.79
N LYS A 444 -20.06 -17.24 40.58
CA LYS A 444 -21.38 -16.79 40.09
C LYS A 444 -21.27 -15.59 39.16
N ILE A 445 -20.36 -14.67 39.44
CA ILE A 445 -20.12 -13.50 38.59
C ILE A 445 -19.49 -13.93 37.27
N VAL A 446 -18.57 -14.90 37.28
CA VAL A 446 -17.99 -15.49 36.06
C VAL A 446 -19.08 -16.15 35.20
N ALA A 447 -19.99 -16.91 35.82
CA ALA A 447 -21.10 -17.53 35.11
C ALA A 447 -22.04 -16.49 34.46
N GLU A 448 -22.39 -15.42 35.20
CA GLU A 448 -23.22 -14.32 34.68
C GLU A 448 -22.51 -13.53 33.56
N ALA A 449 -21.20 -13.32 33.68
CA ALA A 449 -20.40 -12.68 32.65
C ALA A 449 -20.45 -13.50 31.35
N ARG A 450 -20.35 -14.84 31.45
CA ARG A 450 -20.48 -15.76 30.31
C ARG A 450 -21.87 -15.71 29.69
N GLU A 451 -22.92 -15.78 30.50
CA GLU A 451 -24.32 -15.69 30.02
C GLU A 451 -24.61 -14.35 29.32
N SER A 452 -23.98 -13.27 29.79
CA SER A 452 -24.11 -11.92 29.22
C SER A 452 -23.18 -11.67 28.02
N GLY A 453 -22.34 -12.63 27.63
CA GLY A 453 -21.40 -12.51 26.52
C GLY A 453 -20.20 -11.59 26.79
N TYR A 454 -19.85 -11.37 28.06
CA TYR A 454 -18.67 -10.61 28.48
C TYR A 454 -17.39 -11.46 28.54
N THR A 455 -17.50 -12.78 28.44
CA THR A 455 -16.34 -13.70 28.35
C THR A 455 -16.27 -14.32 26.96
N GLU A 456 -15.12 -14.90 26.64
CA GLU A 456 -15.01 -15.90 25.57
C GLU A 456 -15.94 -17.10 25.84
N PRO A 457 -16.26 -17.94 24.83
CA PRO A 457 -17.10 -19.13 25.00
C PRO A 457 -16.60 -20.06 26.12
N ASP A 458 -15.29 -20.10 26.29
CA ASP A 458 -14.59 -20.70 27.43
C ASP A 458 -13.97 -19.60 28.32
N PRO A 459 -14.55 -19.31 29.50
CA PRO A 459 -14.05 -18.25 30.38
C PRO A 459 -12.60 -18.46 30.87
N ARG A 460 -12.06 -19.68 30.74
CA ARG A 460 -10.66 -19.96 31.09
C ARG A 460 -9.68 -19.19 30.21
N ASP A 461 -10.06 -18.90 28.97
CA ASP A 461 -9.21 -18.15 28.05
C ASP A 461 -8.94 -16.73 28.55
N ASP A 462 -9.97 -16.08 29.13
CA ASP A 462 -9.85 -14.78 29.80
C ASP A 462 -9.12 -14.88 31.16
N LEU A 463 -9.55 -15.81 32.01
CA LEU A 463 -9.05 -15.97 33.38
C LEU A 463 -7.60 -16.45 33.46
N SER A 464 -7.08 -17.03 32.38
CA SER A 464 -5.68 -17.44 32.27
C SER A 464 -4.69 -16.29 32.36
N GLY A 465 -5.12 -15.06 32.01
CA GLY A 465 -4.23 -13.91 31.86
C GLY A 465 -3.40 -13.90 30.58
N MET A 466 -3.53 -14.92 29.72
CA MET A 466 -2.68 -15.05 28.53
C MET A 466 -2.91 -13.97 27.49
N ASP A 467 -4.14 -13.46 27.35
CA ASP A 467 -4.42 -12.32 26.47
C ASP A 467 -3.71 -11.05 26.97
N VAL A 468 -3.72 -10.82 28.29
CA VAL A 468 -3.03 -9.70 28.93
C VAL A 468 -1.51 -9.85 28.80
N ALA A 469 -0.98 -11.06 28.97
CA ALA A 469 0.43 -11.36 28.77
C ALA A 469 0.89 -11.06 27.34
N ARG A 470 0.12 -11.47 26.32
CA ARG A 470 0.43 -11.13 24.91
C ARG A 470 0.47 -9.62 24.68
N LYS A 471 -0.49 -8.88 25.24
CA LYS A 471 -0.53 -7.41 25.14
C LYS A 471 0.68 -6.78 25.84
N LEU A 472 1.08 -7.28 27.01
CA LEU A 472 2.26 -6.81 27.72
C LEU A 472 3.55 -7.07 26.94
N THR A 473 3.69 -8.24 26.32
CA THR A 473 4.82 -8.56 25.42
C THR A 473 4.91 -7.58 24.26
N ILE A 474 3.78 -7.20 23.65
CA ILE A 474 3.74 -6.20 22.57
C ILE A 474 4.22 -4.84 23.08
N LEU A 475 3.74 -4.40 24.26
CA LEU A 475 4.19 -3.13 24.87
C LEU A 475 5.69 -3.15 25.18
N ALA A 476 6.23 -4.28 25.65
CA ALA A 476 7.66 -4.45 25.90
C ALA A 476 8.50 -4.27 24.61
N ARG A 477 8.03 -4.83 23.50
CA ARG A 477 8.69 -4.68 22.19
C ARG A 477 8.70 -3.24 21.69
N GLU A 478 7.63 -2.48 21.94
CA GLU A 478 7.61 -1.05 21.60
C GLU A 478 8.59 -0.22 22.43
N LEU A 479 8.93 -0.66 23.65
CA LEU A 479 10.01 -0.07 24.46
C LEU A 479 11.41 -0.54 24.06
N GLY A 480 11.53 -1.43 23.08
CA GLY A 480 12.80 -2.02 22.67
C GLY A 480 13.31 -3.13 23.60
N LEU A 481 12.43 -3.71 24.42
CA LEU A 481 12.76 -4.80 25.33
C LEU A 481 12.46 -6.16 24.67
N SER A 482 13.40 -7.09 24.79
CA SER A 482 13.29 -8.46 24.30
C SER A 482 12.68 -9.36 25.38
N LEU A 483 11.38 -9.19 25.64
CA LEU A 483 10.63 -10.06 26.56
C LEU A 483 9.76 -11.06 25.80
N GLU A 484 9.77 -12.31 26.23
CA GLU A 484 8.88 -13.36 25.74
C GLU A 484 7.91 -13.81 26.84
N ILE A 485 6.83 -14.45 26.42
CA ILE A 485 5.90 -15.09 27.34
C ILE A 485 6.64 -16.25 28.02
N GLY A 486 6.75 -16.18 29.34
CA GLY A 486 7.54 -17.11 30.15
C GLY A 486 8.68 -16.44 30.90
N ASP A 487 9.14 -15.27 30.43
CA ASP A 487 10.20 -14.49 31.09
C ASP A 487 9.69 -13.69 32.30
N PHE A 488 8.37 -13.54 32.42
CA PHE A 488 7.72 -12.79 33.49
C PHE A 488 6.53 -13.56 34.09
N PRO A 489 6.22 -13.34 35.38
CA PRO A 489 5.10 -14.01 36.04
C PRO A 489 3.75 -13.57 35.48
N VAL A 490 2.90 -14.55 35.18
CA VAL A 490 1.50 -14.38 34.80
C VAL A 490 0.64 -15.17 35.79
N GLN A 491 -0.14 -14.46 36.61
CA GLN A 491 -1.04 -15.10 37.57
C GLN A 491 -2.28 -15.64 36.86
N ASN A 492 -2.31 -16.94 36.64
CA ASN A 492 -3.50 -17.62 36.13
C ASN A 492 -4.56 -17.74 37.25
N LEU A 493 -5.77 -17.21 37.02
CA LEU A 493 -6.88 -17.28 37.97
C LEU A 493 -7.62 -18.63 37.95
N VAL A 494 -7.28 -19.51 37.00
CA VAL A 494 -7.77 -20.89 36.91
C VAL A 494 -6.80 -21.81 37.65
N ALA A 495 -7.27 -22.39 38.75
CA ALA A 495 -6.54 -23.38 39.53
C ALA A 495 -6.14 -24.59 38.66
N GLU A 496 -5.00 -25.22 38.96
CA GLU A 496 -4.39 -26.26 38.11
C GLU A 496 -5.31 -27.45 37.86
N ASP A 497 -6.04 -27.90 38.88
CA ASP A 497 -6.99 -29.01 38.80
C ASP A 497 -8.26 -28.70 37.99
N LEU A 498 -8.51 -27.42 37.69
CA LEU A 498 -9.67 -26.97 36.90
C LEU A 498 -9.36 -26.77 35.41
N ARG A 499 -8.08 -26.74 35.01
CA ARG A 499 -7.67 -26.38 33.65
C ARG A 499 -8.09 -27.40 32.60
N ASP A 500 -8.01 -28.69 32.93
CA ASP A 500 -8.26 -29.80 31.99
C ASP A 500 -9.72 -30.31 32.01
N LEU A 501 -10.61 -29.68 32.78
CA LEU A 501 -12.02 -30.07 32.86
C LEU A 501 -12.81 -29.69 31.59
N SER A 502 -14.02 -30.24 31.45
CA SER A 502 -14.98 -29.67 30.49
C SER A 502 -15.42 -28.27 30.94
N ILE A 503 -15.97 -27.45 30.04
CA ILE A 503 -16.44 -26.09 30.38
C ILE A 503 -17.47 -26.14 31.52
N ASP A 504 -18.44 -27.07 31.44
CA ASP A 504 -19.46 -27.22 32.49
C ASP A 504 -18.85 -27.73 33.80
N GLY A 505 -17.86 -28.64 33.72
CA GLY A 505 -17.10 -29.11 34.88
C GLY A 505 -16.35 -27.97 35.55
N PHE A 506 -15.62 -27.16 34.77
CA PHE A 506 -14.93 -25.95 35.23
C PHE A 506 -15.88 -25.01 35.96
N LEU A 507 -17.03 -24.66 35.38
CA LEU A 507 -17.99 -23.74 35.99
C LEU A 507 -18.61 -24.29 37.28
N SER A 508 -18.84 -25.60 37.35
CA SER A 508 -19.40 -26.25 38.54
C SER A 508 -18.39 -26.31 39.70
N GLU A 509 -17.10 -26.46 39.39
CA GLU A 509 -16.04 -26.65 40.39
C GLU A 509 -15.30 -25.35 40.74
N LEU A 510 -15.47 -24.29 39.96
CA LEU A 510 -14.89 -22.96 40.23
C LEU A 510 -15.26 -22.43 41.61
N SER A 511 -16.44 -22.80 42.14
CA SER A 511 -16.86 -22.36 43.48
C SER A 511 -15.97 -22.86 44.63
N ARG A 512 -15.16 -23.89 44.40
CA ARG A 512 -14.17 -24.37 45.39
C ARG A 512 -13.11 -23.30 45.72
N TYR A 513 -12.91 -22.34 44.82
CA TYR A 513 -11.88 -21.30 44.91
C TYR A 513 -12.46 -19.91 45.22
N ASP A 514 -13.76 -19.81 45.54
CA ASP A 514 -14.40 -18.54 45.88
C ASP A 514 -13.83 -17.92 47.17
N GLU A 515 -13.43 -18.74 48.15
CA GLU A 515 -12.84 -18.26 49.40
C GLU A 515 -11.48 -17.59 49.20
N ASP A 516 -10.68 -18.07 48.25
CA ASP A 516 -9.34 -17.52 47.96
C ASP A 516 -9.46 -16.09 47.41
N ILE A 517 -10.33 -15.88 46.43
CA ILE A 517 -10.59 -14.55 45.86
C ILE A 517 -11.24 -13.62 46.90
N LEU A 518 -12.15 -14.14 47.72
CA LEU A 518 -12.76 -13.36 48.81
C LEU A 518 -11.73 -12.93 49.86
N SER A 519 -10.75 -13.78 50.19
CA SER A 519 -9.66 -13.43 51.10
C SER A 519 -8.82 -12.29 50.54
N LEU A 520 -8.39 -12.39 49.28
CA LEU A 520 -7.63 -11.34 48.60
C LEU A 520 -8.39 -10.01 48.55
N TYR A 521 -9.69 -10.05 48.29
CA TYR A 521 -10.55 -8.86 48.29
C TYR A 521 -10.70 -8.24 49.68
N LYS A 522 -10.91 -9.05 50.72
CA LYS A 522 -11.00 -8.56 52.11
C LYS A 522 -9.70 -7.92 52.58
N GLU A 523 -8.55 -8.50 52.22
CA GLU A 523 -7.25 -7.91 52.48
C GLU A 523 -7.09 -6.55 51.80
N ALA A 524 -7.43 -6.45 50.51
CA ALA A 524 -7.39 -5.18 49.79
C ALA A 524 -8.28 -4.13 50.47
N CYS A 525 -9.50 -4.50 50.87
CA CYS A 525 -10.43 -3.61 51.56
C CYS A 525 -9.93 -3.18 52.94
N ALA A 526 -9.27 -4.06 53.70
CA ALA A 526 -8.68 -3.75 55.00
C ALA A 526 -7.55 -2.71 54.88
N GLU A 527 -6.83 -2.72 53.76
CA GLU A 527 -5.82 -1.71 53.41
C GLU A 527 -6.43 -0.43 52.80
N GLY A 528 -7.75 -0.37 52.62
CA GLY A 528 -8.43 0.75 51.96
C GLY A 528 -8.22 0.81 50.45
N LYS A 529 -7.80 -0.31 49.83
CA LYS A 529 -7.46 -0.44 48.40
C LYS A 529 -8.51 -1.24 47.63
N SER A 530 -8.43 -1.18 46.31
CA SER A 530 -9.24 -1.97 45.38
C SER A 530 -8.40 -3.08 44.76
N LEU A 531 -9.01 -4.24 44.49
CA LEU A 531 -8.35 -5.36 43.83
C LEU A 531 -8.56 -5.25 42.31
N ARG A 532 -7.47 -5.27 41.53
CA ARG A 532 -7.52 -5.15 40.07
C ARG A 532 -6.55 -6.13 39.42
N TYR A 533 -6.90 -6.62 38.23
CA TYR A 533 -6.00 -7.45 37.43
C TYR A 533 -5.16 -6.55 36.51
N VAL A 534 -3.89 -6.38 36.84
CA VAL A 534 -2.99 -5.36 36.27
C VAL A 534 -1.82 -6.01 35.54
N ALA A 535 -1.47 -5.43 34.40
CA ALA A 535 -0.20 -5.65 33.73
C ALA A 535 0.77 -4.51 34.09
N ARG A 536 2.01 -4.84 34.42
CA ARG A 536 3.06 -3.89 34.80
C ARG A 536 4.30 -4.17 33.99
N LEU A 537 4.96 -3.12 33.52
CA LEU A 537 6.23 -3.17 32.82
C LEU A 537 7.07 -1.96 33.20
N THR A 538 8.34 -2.15 33.51
CA THR A 538 9.31 -1.08 33.74
C THR A 538 10.34 -0.98 32.60
N GLU A 539 11.05 0.14 32.52
CA GLU A 539 12.11 0.36 31.52
C GLU A 539 13.26 -0.66 31.59
N ASN A 540 13.44 -1.33 32.73
CA ASN A 540 14.50 -2.32 32.94
C ASN A 540 14.09 -3.75 32.54
N GLY A 541 12.84 -3.94 32.10
CA GLY A 541 12.30 -5.27 31.79
C GLY A 541 11.62 -6.00 32.95
N ASP A 542 11.48 -5.37 34.13
CA ASP A 542 10.66 -5.96 35.20
C ASP A 542 9.18 -5.91 34.77
N ALA A 543 8.61 -7.08 34.52
CA ALA A 543 7.25 -7.24 34.03
C ALA A 543 6.45 -8.20 34.91
N SER A 544 5.13 -8.01 35.00
CA SER A 544 4.21 -8.92 35.68
C SER A 544 2.78 -8.74 35.22
N VAL A 545 1.99 -9.81 35.30
CA VAL A 545 0.54 -9.80 35.06
C VAL A 545 -0.15 -10.52 36.22
N GLY A 546 -1.07 -9.85 36.92
CA GLY A 546 -1.81 -10.48 38.01
C GLY A 546 -2.66 -9.53 38.84
N LEU A 547 -3.19 -10.03 39.94
CA LEU A 547 -3.98 -9.26 40.90
C LEU A 547 -3.08 -8.34 41.73
N GLU A 548 -3.40 -7.06 41.71
CA GLU A 548 -2.74 -6.03 42.48
C GLU A 548 -3.75 -5.26 43.34
N LYS A 549 -3.29 -4.82 44.51
CA LYS A 549 -4.02 -3.92 45.40
C LYS A 549 -3.68 -2.49 44.99
N VAL A 550 -4.63 -1.77 44.41
CA VAL A 550 -4.48 -0.38 43.93
C VAL A 550 -5.15 0.61 44.87
N ASP A 551 -4.56 1.79 45.05
CA ASP A 551 -5.16 2.83 45.89
C ASP A 551 -6.47 3.36 45.29
N LYS A 552 -7.40 3.83 46.15
CA LYS A 552 -8.74 4.28 45.70
C LYS A 552 -8.73 5.51 44.80
N ASP A 553 -7.71 6.36 44.96
CA ASP A 553 -7.45 7.53 44.12
C ASP A 553 -6.64 7.18 42.86
N HIS A 554 -6.14 5.95 42.73
CA HIS A 554 -5.48 5.47 41.52
C HIS A 554 -6.46 5.46 40.33
N ALA A 555 -5.96 5.76 39.14
CA ALA A 555 -6.77 5.81 37.91
C ALA A 555 -7.52 4.48 37.65
N PHE A 556 -6.94 3.35 38.07
CA PHE A 556 -7.50 2.01 37.90
C PHE A 556 -8.68 1.68 38.81
N SER A 557 -8.90 2.49 39.84
CA SER A 557 -10.02 2.30 40.78
C SER A 557 -11.33 2.86 40.24
N ASN A 558 -11.28 3.85 39.34
CA ASN A 558 -12.44 4.61 38.85
C ASN A 558 -12.66 4.45 37.33
N ILE A 559 -12.57 3.22 36.82
CA ILE A 559 -12.84 2.92 35.41
C ILE A 559 -14.31 2.50 35.19
N ASN A 560 -14.84 2.72 33.98
CA ASN A 560 -16.12 2.11 33.62
C ASN A 560 -15.95 0.59 33.55
N LEU A 561 -17.07 -0.14 33.69
CA LEU A 561 -17.10 -1.58 33.96
C LEU A 561 -16.14 -2.43 33.10
N THR A 562 -16.07 -2.19 31.79
CA THR A 562 -15.28 -2.98 30.83
C THR A 562 -14.16 -2.18 30.17
N ASP A 563 -13.85 -0.98 30.65
CA ASP A 563 -12.84 -0.13 30.02
C ASP A 563 -11.44 -0.74 30.17
N ASN A 564 -10.65 -0.62 29.11
CA ASN A 564 -9.21 -0.75 29.22
C ASN A 564 -8.63 0.62 29.61
N ILE A 565 -7.57 0.58 30.41
CA ILE A 565 -6.84 1.76 30.85
C ILE A 565 -5.35 1.45 30.84
N VAL A 566 -4.56 2.36 30.28
CA VAL A 566 -3.10 2.29 30.27
C VAL A 566 -2.54 3.60 30.79
N GLN A 567 -1.60 3.47 31.72
CA GLN A 567 -0.91 4.57 32.36
C GLN A 567 0.57 4.52 31.99
N PHE A 568 1.08 5.65 31.51
CA PHE A 568 2.48 5.86 31.17
C PHE A 568 3.11 6.82 32.16
N VAL A 569 4.16 6.36 32.83
CA VAL A 569 5.04 7.23 33.63
C VAL A 569 6.31 7.44 32.82
N THR A 570 6.68 8.69 32.57
CA THR A 570 7.87 9.07 31.79
C THR A 570 8.67 10.14 32.51
N ASP A 571 9.83 10.52 31.96
CA ASP A 571 10.58 11.68 32.47
C ASP A 571 9.76 12.98 32.39
N ARG A 572 8.97 13.16 31.32
CA ARG A 572 8.10 14.34 31.14
C ARG A 572 6.78 14.23 31.90
N TYR A 573 6.24 13.02 32.07
CA TYR A 573 5.00 12.71 32.77
C TYR A 573 5.25 12.06 34.15
N ALA A 574 6.28 12.53 34.87
CA ALA A 574 6.68 11.95 36.15
C ALA A 574 5.74 12.32 37.31
N ALA A 575 5.31 13.59 37.37
CA ALA A 575 4.45 14.09 38.45
C ALA A 575 2.96 13.81 38.22
N ASN A 576 2.55 13.76 36.96
CA ASN A 576 1.19 13.42 36.55
C ASN A 576 1.26 12.44 35.36
N PRO A 577 1.12 11.14 35.62
CA PRO A 577 1.20 10.11 34.59
C PRO A 577 0.17 10.33 33.47
N LEU A 578 0.56 10.03 32.23
CA LEU A 578 -0.34 10.08 31.08
C LEU A 578 -1.25 8.85 31.12
N VAL A 579 -2.55 9.05 31.05
CA VAL A 579 -3.55 7.97 31.11
C VAL A 579 -4.37 7.96 29.82
N VAL A 580 -4.48 6.78 29.20
CA VAL A 580 -5.36 6.53 28.05
C VAL A 580 -6.40 5.49 28.47
N GLN A 581 -7.68 5.84 28.37
CA GLN A 581 -8.80 5.01 28.81
C GLN A 581 -9.93 5.00 27.77
N GLY A 582 -10.59 3.86 27.64
CA GLY A 582 -11.88 3.73 26.95
C GLY A 582 -12.21 2.27 26.66
N PRO A 583 -13.20 2.00 25.79
CA PRO A 583 -13.59 0.64 25.45
C PRO A 583 -12.43 -0.17 24.89
N GLY A 584 -12.03 -1.22 25.60
CA GLY A 584 -10.91 -2.10 25.25
C GLY A 584 -11.24 -3.23 24.28
N ALA A 585 -12.52 -3.35 23.93
CA ALA A 585 -13.07 -4.36 23.05
C ALA A 585 -14.37 -3.82 22.43
N GLY A 586 -14.83 -4.44 21.35
CA GLY A 586 -16.04 -4.06 20.64
C GLY A 586 -15.83 -4.11 19.13
N PRO A 587 -16.75 -4.72 18.35
CA PRO A 587 -16.57 -4.91 16.91
C PRO A 587 -16.32 -3.59 16.16
N GLU A 588 -17.19 -2.60 16.38
CA GLU A 588 -17.12 -1.29 15.72
C GLU A 588 -15.90 -0.49 16.15
N VAL A 589 -15.57 -0.54 17.44
CA VAL A 589 -14.41 0.17 18.00
C VAL A 589 -13.14 -0.42 17.42
N THR A 590 -12.92 -1.74 17.55
CA THR A 590 -11.74 -2.40 17.00
C THR A 590 -11.64 -2.19 15.48
N ALA A 591 -12.74 -2.37 14.74
CA ALA A 591 -12.76 -2.10 13.29
C ALA A 591 -12.39 -0.65 12.97
N GLY A 592 -12.84 0.32 13.76
CA GLY A 592 -12.47 1.73 13.63
C GLY A 592 -10.97 1.98 13.86
N GLY A 593 -10.36 1.25 14.80
CA GLY A 593 -8.90 1.28 14.98
C GLY A 593 -8.14 0.69 13.80
N VAL A 594 -8.59 -0.46 13.27
CA VAL A 594 -8.01 -1.10 12.07
C VAL A 594 -8.15 -0.17 10.86
N PHE A 595 -9.30 0.49 10.73
CA PHE A 595 -9.52 1.47 9.69
C PHE A 595 -8.62 2.70 9.86
N GLY A 596 -8.41 3.17 11.10
CA GLY A 596 -7.47 4.24 11.42
C GLY A 596 -6.04 3.90 10.97
N ASP A 597 -5.59 2.66 11.22
CA ASP A 597 -4.29 2.17 10.75
C ASP A 597 -4.19 2.11 9.22
N LEU A 598 -5.27 1.70 8.53
CA LEU A 598 -5.34 1.73 7.07
C LEU A 598 -5.26 3.17 6.51
N LEU A 599 -5.93 4.14 7.14
CA LEU A 599 -5.84 5.55 6.74
C LEU A 599 -4.46 6.15 7.05
N LYS A 600 -3.82 5.73 8.14
CA LYS A 600 -2.44 6.10 8.45
C LYS A 600 -1.48 5.57 7.38
N LEU A 601 -1.62 4.30 6.98
CA LEU A 601 -0.88 3.74 5.84
C LEU A 601 -1.10 4.60 4.58
N ALA A 602 -2.35 4.94 4.27
CA ALA A 602 -2.65 5.78 3.11
C ALA A 602 -1.98 7.16 3.15
N ALA A 603 -1.84 7.76 4.34
CA ALA A 603 -1.13 9.02 4.54
C ALA A 603 0.38 8.87 4.32
N TYR A 604 0.99 7.75 4.71
CA TYR A 604 2.41 7.46 4.44
C TYR A 604 2.70 7.25 2.95
N LEU A 605 1.76 6.64 2.23
CA LEU A 605 1.92 6.32 0.81
C LEU A 605 1.61 7.49 -0.12
N GLY A 606 0.75 8.43 0.31
CA GLY A 606 0.38 9.60 -0.48
C GLY A 606 1.43 10.73 -0.44
N ASP A 607 1.33 11.66 -1.39
CA ASP A 607 2.23 12.83 -1.53
C ASP A 607 2.02 13.93 -0.46
N GLY A 608 1.75 13.56 0.80
CA GLY A 608 1.68 14.50 1.93
C GLY A 608 0.33 15.19 2.16
N THR A 609 -0.77 14.75 1.53
CA THR A 609 -2.11 15.26 1.89
C THR A 609 -2.53 14.70 3.25
N GLN A 610 -2.82 15.58 4.22
CA GLN A 610 -3.40 15.17 5.50
C GLN A 610 -4.82 14.60 5.28
N ILE A 611 -5.09 13.41 5.80
CA ILE A 611 -6.41 12.72 5.82
C ILE A 611 -7.15 13.07 7.10
#